data_AF-A0A0B1SKV5-F1
#
_entry.id   AF-A0A0B1SKV5-F1
#
_cell.length_a   1.000
_cell.length_b   1.000
_cell.length_c   1.000
_cell.angle_alpha   90.00
_cell.angle_beta   90.00
_cell.angle_gamma   90.00
#
_symmetry.space_group_name_H-M   'P 1'
#
loop_
_entity.id
_entity.type
_entity.pdbx_description
1 polymer ?
#
loop_
_entity_poly.entity_id
_entity_poly.type
_entity_poly.pdbx_seq_one_letter_code
_entity_poly.pdbx_strand_id
1 'polypeptide(L)'
;MQFESLSHTYQAIEMLYMHSFNSLIIYLIADIVQDEIRDAFMYMMTSAHPLFGGAFAVLLISGILLQYAMFSCIEHNGALTTQILSNVRAAFQIFIAYFLSTYLFYDVSPGILNYIGLLCTGGAAYYLYNQRNSSALPQKSQWASKA
;
A
#
# COMPACT_ATOMS: atom_id res chain seq x y z
N MET A 1 15.15 -10.25 1.43
CA MET A 1 16.13 -10.69 2.46
C MET A 1 16.71 -9.52 3.25
N GLN A 2 17.28 -8.47 2.62
CA GLN A 2 17.86 -7.33 3.37
C GLN A 2 16.83 -6.45 4.09
N PHE A 3 15.66 -6.19 3.47
CA PHE A 3 14.59 -5.39 4.09
C PHE A 3 13.95 -6.08 5.31
N GLU A 4 13.90 -7.41 5.27
CA GLU A 4 13.34 -8.24 6.33
C GLU A 4 14.28 -8.34 7.55
N SER A 5 15.60 -8.33 7.32
CA SER A 5 16.54 -8.23 8.45
C SER A 5 16.51 -6.84 9.11
N LEU A 6 16.28 -5.77 8.32
CA LEU A 6 16.11 -4.42 8.87
C LEU A 6 14.79 -4.28 9.64
N SER A 7 13.69 -4.89 9.19
CA SER A 7 12.40 -4.82 9.89
C SER A 7 12.37 -5.54 11.24
N HIS A 8 13.29 -6.47 11.49
CA HIS A 8 13.47 -7.08 12.81
C HIS A 8 14.35 -6.26 13.76
N THR A 9 15.06 -5.27 13.24
CA THR A 9 16.04 -4.46 13.99
C THR A 9 15.51 -3.07 14.33
N TYR A 10 14.71 -2.49 13.43
CA TYR A 10 14.19 -1.13 13.52
C TYR A 10 12.68 -1.13 13.72
N GLN A 11 12.19 -0.18 14.51
CA GLN A 11 10.75 0.00 14.74
C GLN A 11 10.08 0.54 13.47
N ALA A 12 8.80 0.21 13.23
CA ALA A 12 8.05 0.67 12.05
C ALA A 12 8.12 2.19 11.78
N ILE A 13 8.23 3.02 12.83
CA ILE A 13 8.36 4.47 12.71
C ILE A 13 9.72 4.91 12.16
N GLU A 14 10.79 4.21 12.53
CA GLU A 14 12.16 4.49 12.06
C GLU A 14 12.30 4.09 10.60
N MET A 15 11.70 2.95 10.21
CA MET A 15 11.62 2.52 8.82
C MET A 15 10.83 3.52 7.95
N LEU A 16 9.72 4.05 8.47
CA LEU A 16 8.95 5.09 7.79
C LEU A 16 9.80 6.33 7.56
N TYR A 17 10.48 6.82 8.59
CA TYR A 17 11.33 8.01 8.49
C TYR A 17 12.46 7.82 7.45
N MET A 18 13.21 6.72 7.54
CA MET A 18 14.30 6.44 6.60
C MET A 18 13.81 6.28 5.16
N HIS A 19 12.69 5.57 4.96
CA HIS A 19 12.12 5.41 3.63
C HIS A 19 11.67 6.75 3.08
N SER A 20 10.89 7.54 3.83
CA SER A 20 10.38 8.83 3.37
C SER A 20 11.52 9.79 3.00
N PHE A 21 12.58 9.86 3.80
CA PHE A 21 13.72 10.72 3.52
C PHE A 21 14.46 10.30 2.24
N ASN A 22 14.74 9.00 2.08
CA ASN A 22 15.46 8.50 0.91
C ASN A 22 14.64 8.60 -0.37
N SER A 23 13.32 8.41 -0.30
CA SER A 23 12.45 8.50 -1.47
C SER A 23 12.09 9.93 -1.86
N LEU A 24 12.19 10.91 -0.95
CA LEU A 24 11.83 12.30 -1.21
C LEU A 24 12.57 12.87 -2.43
N ILE A 25 13.88 12.69 -2.48
CA ILE A 25 14.71 13.24 -3.56
C ILE A 25 14.33 12.61 -4.91
N ILE A 26 14.07 11.29 -4.90
CA ILE A 26 13.70 10.55 -6.11
C ILE A 26 12.32 11.01 -6.62
N TYR A 27 11.34 11.14 -5.73
CA TYR A 27 10.00 11.62 -6.11
C TYR A 27 10.02 13.08 -6.56
N LEU A 28 10.78 13.95 -5.91
CA LEU A 28 10.91 15.35 -6.33
C LEU A 28 11.49 15.47 -7.74
N ILE A 29 12.49 14.66 -8.08
CA ILE A 29 13.04 14.63 -9.44
C ILE A 29 11.99 14.13 -10.43
N ALA A 30 11.24 13.08 -10.09
CA ALA A 30 10.17 12.56 -10.93
C ALA A 30 9.08 13.62 -11.19
N ASP A 31 8.66 14.35 -10.16
CA ASP A 31 7.65 15.41 -10.24
C ASP A 31 8.11 16.57 -11.15
N ILE A 32 9.40 16.91 -11.13
CA ILE A 32 9.97 17.93 -12.02
C ILE A 32 10.00 17.44 -13.46
N VAL A 33 10.42 16.19 -13.69
CA VAL A 33 10.53 15.61 -15.04
C VAL A 33 9.17 15.39 -15.70
N GLN A 34 8.14 15.06 -14.92
CA GLN A 34 6.77 14.86 -15.40
C GLN A 34 5.95 16.16 -15.44
N ASP A 35 6.55 17.32 -15.11
CA ASP A 35 5.88 18.63 -15.03
C ASP A 35 4.67 18.67 -14.06
N GLU A 36 4.52 17.69 -13.17
CA GLU A 36 3.39 17.55 -12.22
C GLU A 36 3.25 18.77 -11.29
N ILE A 37 4.37 19.37 -10.90
CA ILE A 37 4.38 20.59 -10.07
C ILE A 37 3.70 21.75 -10.81
N ARG A 38 3.98 21.91 -12.10
CA ARG A 38 3.40 22.97 -12.93
C ARG A 38 1.90 22.77 -13.07
N ASP A 39 1.48 21.54 -13.34
CA ASP A 39 0.07 21.19 -13.54
C ASP A 39 -0.75 21.38 -12.24
N ALA A 40 -0.17 21.02 -11.08
CA ALA A 40 -0.79 21.26 -9.79
C ALA A 40 -1.00 22.76 -9.51
N PHE A 41 -0.01 23.61 -9.79
CA PHE A 41 -0.14 25.07 -9.62
C PHE A 41 -1.15 25.68 -10.60
N MET A 42 -1.14 25.24 -11.85
CA MET A 42 -2.09 25.71 -12.87
C MET A 42 -3.53 25.33 -12.51
N TYR A 43 -3.74 24.10 -12.01
CA TYR A 43 -5.02 23.64 -11.52
C TYR A 43 -5.51 24.48 -10.35
N MET A 44 -4.66 24.71 -9.34
CA MET A 44 -5.02 25.54 -8.18
C MET A 44 -5.42 26.98 -8.57
N MET A 45 -4.70 27.61 -9.51
CA MET A 45 -5.04 28.96 -9.98
C MET A 45 -6.32 29.01 -10.81
N THR A 46 -6.62 27.97 -11.59
CA THR A 46 -7.73 27.98 -12.55
C THR A 46 -9.05 27.54 -11.92
N SER A 47 -9.04 26.56 -11.01
CA SER A 47 -10.26 25.92 -10.52
C SER A 47 -10.52 26.09 -9.02
N ALA A 48 -9.56 26.59 -8.22
CA ALA A 48 -9.65 27.02 -6.80
C ALA A 48 -10.80 26.46 -5.95
N HIS A 49 -11.14 25.18 -6.12
CA HIS A 49 -12.30 24.58 -5.48
C HIS A 49 -11.84 24.04 -4.13
N PRO A 50 -12.48 24.40 -3.00
CA PRO A 50 -12.07 23.92 -1.68
C PRO A 50 -12.08 22.38 -1.56
N LEU A 51 -12.80 21.70 -2.46
CA LEU A 51 -12.81 20.24 -2.58
C LEU A 51 -11.45 19.66 -3.01
N PHE A 52 -10.67 20.37 -3.83
CA PHE A 52 -9.34 19.92 -4.23
C PHE A 52 -8.38 19.86 -3.04
N GLY A 53 -8.33 20.92 -2.23
CA GLY A 53 -7.53 20.95 -1.01
C GLY A 53 -7.97 19.89 0.00
N GLY A 54 -9.28 19.68 0.16
CA GLY A 54 -9.82 18.62 1.02
C GLY A 54 -9.44 17.22 0.56
N ALA A 55 -9.62 16.91 -0.73
CA ALA A 55 -9.23 15.62 -1.30
C ALA A 55 -7.72 15.38 -1.18
N PHE A 56 -6.90 16.40 -1.46
CA PHE A 56 -5.44 16.32 -1.31
C PHE A 56 -5.03 16.02 0.14
N ALA A 57 -5.62 16.70 1.12
CA ALA A 57 -5.33 16.46 2.54
C ALA A 57 -5.73 15.04 2.98
N VAL A 58 -6.90 14.56 2.55
CA VAL A 58 -7.36 13.19 2.84
C VAL A 58 -6.43 12.15 2.21
N LEU A 59 -6.03 12.34 0.95
CA LEU A 59 -5.11 11.44 0.27
C LEU A 59 -3.75 11.39 0.98
N LEU A 60 -3.20 12.55 1.36
CA LEU A 60 -1.93 12.66 2.08
C LEU A 60 -1.96 11.90 3.41
N ILE A 61 -2.97 12.17 4.26
CA ILE A 61 -3.12 11.51 5.55
C ILE A 61 -3.32 9.99 5.36
N SER A 62 -4.17 9.60 4.41
CA SER A 62 -4.40 8.18 4.12
C SER A 62 -3.13 7.46 3.67
N GLY A 63 -2.29 8.12 2.87
CA GLY A 63 -1.02 7.58 2.37
C GLY A 63 -0.03 7.33 3.50
N ILE A 64 0.10 8.27 4.44
CA ILE A 64 0.95 8.11 5.63
C ILE A 64 0.47 6.94 6.48
N LEU A 65 -0.84 6.86 6.76
CA LEU A 65 -1.41 5.79 7.59
C LEU A 65 -1.23 4.40 6.93
N LEU A 66 -1.47 4.30 5.63
CA LEU A 66 -1.29 3.07 4.87
C LEU A 66 0.19 2.64 4.85
N GLN A 67 1.12 3.58 4.67
CA GLN A 67 2.55 3.28 4.68
C GLN A 67 3.03 2.80 6.05
N TYR A 68 2.55 3.44 7.13
CA TYR A 68 2.81 2.99 8.49
C TYR A 68 2.26 1.57 8.75
N ALA A 69 1.01 1.32 8.35
CA ALA A 69 0.39 0.00 8.49
C ALA A 69 1.16 -1.08 7.73
N MET A 70 1.67 -0.78 6.53
CA MET A 70 2.51 -1.69 5.75
C MET A 70 3.79 -2.07 6.51
N PHE A 71 4.52 -1.10 7.06
CA PHE A 71 5.74 -1.40 7.83
C PHE A 71 5.45 -2.17 9.12
N SER A 72 4.35 -1.85 9.80
CA SER A 72 3.92 -2.61 10.97
C SER A 72 3.57 -4.07 10.63
N CYS A 73 2.91 -4.30 9.48
CA CYS A 73 2.64 -5.65 9.00
C CYS A 73 3.93 -6.42 8.65
N ILE A 74 4.92 -5.77 8.04
CA ILE A 74 6.22 -6.38 7.72
C ILE A 74 6.94 -6.78 9.01
N GLU A 75 6.94 -5.92 10.03
CA GLU A 75 7.56 -6.19 11.34
C GLU A 75 6.97 -7.46 12.00
N HIS A 76 5.65 -7.65 11.92
CA HIS A 76 4.95 -8.74 12.63
C HIS A 76 4.78 -10.04 11.85
N ASN A 77 4.58 -9.97 10.53
CA ASN A 77 4.21 -11.13 9.70
C ASN A 77 5.28 -11.49 8.65
N GLY A 78 6.32 -10.67 8.50
CA GLY A 78 7.35 -10.83 7.48
C GLY A 78 6.97 -10.20 6.13
N ALA A 79 7.93 -10.18 5.21
CA ALA A 79 7.78 -9.48 3.93
C ALA A 79 6.84 -10.22 2.97
N LEU A 80 6.92 -11.55 2.92
CA LEU A 80 6.16 -12.37 1.97
C LEU A 80 4.64 -12.30 2.21
N THR A 81 4.21 -12.44 3.46
CA THR A 81 2.79 -12.40 3.84
C THR A 81 2.20 -11.01 3.61
N THR A 82 2.96 -9.96 3.93
CA THR A 82 2.55 -8.57 3.69
C THR A 82 2.42 -8.26 2.20
N GLN A 83 3.31 -8.79 1.36
CA GLN A 83 3.23 -8.62 -0.09
C GLN A 83 1.98 -9.31 -0.67
N ILE A 84 1.67 -10.54 -0.23
CA ILE A 84 0.48 -11.25 -0.69
C ILE A 84 -0.80 -10.55 -0.23
N LEU A 85 -0.83 -10.04 1.00
CA LEU A 85 -1.94 -9.22 1.50
C LEU A 85 -2.10 -7.92 0.68
N SER A 86 -1.00 -7.25 0.32
CA SER A 86 -1.02 -6.05 -0.53
C SER A 86 -1.59 -6.36 -1.92
N ASN A 87 -1.23 -7.51 -2.50
CA ASN A 87 -1.76 -7.96 -3.79
C ASN A 87 -3.27 -8.25 -3.72
N VAL A 88 -3.76 -8.86 -2.62
CA VAL A 88 -5.20 -9.08 -2.41
C VAL A 88 -5.94 -7.74 -2.29
N ARG A 89 -5.40 -6.78 -1.52
CA ARG A 89 -5.95 -5.43 -1.42
C ARG A 89 -6.02 -4.75 -2.79
N ALA A 90 -4.95 -4.82 -3.58
CA ALA A 90 -4.90 -4.24 -4.92
C ALA A 90 -5.92 -4.90 -5.85
N ALA A 91 -6.07 -6.23 -5.80
CA ALA A 91 -7.08 -6.94 -6.57
C ALA A 91 -8.48 -6.43 -6.23
N PHE A 92 -8.83 -6.34 -4.94
CA PHE A 92 -10.12 -5.82 -4.50
C PHE A 92 -10.37 -4.36 -4.93
N GLN A 93 -9.35 -3.51 -4.82
CA GLN A 93 -9.41 -2.12 -5.27
C GLN A 93 -9.74 -2.01 -6.77
N ILE A 94 -9.15 -2.88 -7.60
CA ILE A 94 -9.42 -2.91 -9.04
C ILE A 94 -10.90 -3.23 -9.34
N PHE A 95 -11.51 -4.18 -8.61
CA PHE A 95 -12.93 -4.49 -8.80
C PHE A 95 -13.85 -3.35 -8.39
N ILE A 96 -13.55 -2.67 -7.28
CA ILE A 96 -14.29 -1.47 -6.88
C ILE A 96 -14.16 -0.39 -7.95
N ALA A 97 -12.95 -0.16 -8.46
CA ALA A 97 -12.70 0.83 -9.50
C ALA A 97 -13.49 0.53 -10.77
N TYR A 98 -13.53 -0.73 -11.23
CA TYR A 98 -14.36 -1.12 -12.37
C TYR A 98 -15.86 -0.91 -12.12
N PHE A 99 -16.35 -1.33 -10.95
CA PHE A 99 -17.76 -1.14 -10.59
C PHE A 99 -18.14 0.36 -10.61
N LEU A 100 -17.29 1.19 -10.02
CA LEU A 100 -17.47 2.64 -9.99
C LEU A 100 -17.37 3.25 -11.40
N SER A 101 -16.42 2.80 -12.22
CA SER A 101 -16.22 3.31 -13.59
C SER A 101 -17.41 2.99 -14.49
N THR A 102 -17.93 1.76 -14.44
CA THR A 102 -19.14 1.39 -15.18
C THR A 102 -20.37 2.18 -14.71
N TYR A 103 -20.51 2.45 -13.40
CA TYR A 103 -21.66 3.19 -12.88
C TYR A 103 -21.61 4.70 -13.17
N LEU A 104 -20.45 5.36 -13.03
CA LEU A 104 -20.32 6.80 -13.26
C LEU A 104 -20.09 7.15 -14.72
N PHE A 105 -19.28 6.38 -15.44
CA PHE A 105 -18.76 6.75 -16.76
C PHE A 105 -19.25 5.83 -17.88
N TYR A 106 -20.08 4.82 -17.59
CA TYR A 106 -20.49 3.79 -18.56
C TYR A 106 -19.29 3.14 -19.27
N ASP A 107 -18.20 3.01 -18.53
CA ASP A 107 -16.89 2.58 -19.04
C ASP A 107 -16.71 1.05 -18.96
N VAL A 108 -15.57 0.57 -19.44
CA VAL A 108 -15.23 -0.84 -19.67
C VAL A 108 -15.47 -1.73 -18.44
N SER A 109 -16.24 -2.80 -18.63
CA SER A 109 -16.50 -3.84 -17.63
C SER A 109 -15.28 -4.75 -17.42
N PRO A 110 -15.10 -5.36 -16.24
CA PRO A 110 -13.98 -6.25 -15.97
C PRO A 110 -14.03 -7.49 -16.89
N GLY A 111 -12.91 -7.78 -17.55
CA GLY A 111 -12.76 -8.96 -18.41
C GLY A 111 -12.48 -10.24 -17.63
N ILE A 112 -12.53 -11.39 -18.31
CA ILE A 112 -12.30 -12.73 -17.72
C ILE A 112 -10.93 -12.83 -17.02
N LEU A 113 -9.89 -12.21 -17.58
CA LEU A 113 -8.55 -12.20 -17.00
C LEU A 113 -8.50 -11.54 -15.62
N ASN A 114 -9.32 -10.51 -15.36
CA ASN A 114 -9.37 -9.85 -14.05
C ASN A 114 -9.96 -10.79 -12.99
N TYR A 115 -10.99 -11.56 -13.35
CA TYR A 115 -11.57 -12.58 -12.47
C TYR A 115 -10.59 -13.72 -12.19
N ILE A 116 -9.84 -14.18 -13.20
CA ILE A 116 -8.77 -15.16 -13.00
C ILE A 116 -7.69 -14.61 -12.07
N GLY A 117 -7.27 -13.36 -12.26
CA GLY A 117 -6.30 -12.69 -11.37
C GLY A 117 -6.78 -12.63 -9.92
N LEU A 118 -8.07 -12.36 -9.68
CA LEU A 118 -8.67 -12.38 -8.35
C LEU A 118 -8.62 -13.77 -7.71
N LEU A 119 -8.99 -14.81 -8.47
CA LEU A 119 -8.97 -16.18 -7.98
C LEU A 119 -7.54 -16.65 -7.67
N CYS A 120 -6.57 -16.29 -8.51
CA CYS A 120 -5.17 -16.61 -8.29
C CYS A 120 -4.61 -15.92 -7.04
N THR A 121 -4.90 -14.63 -6.85
CA THR A 121 -4.45 -13.87 -5.66
C THR A 121 -5.13 -14.36 -4.39
N GLY A 122 -6.43 -14.69 -4.44
CA GLY A 122 -7.17 -15.30 -3.34
C GLY A 122 -6.65 -16.71 -3.00
N GLY A 123 -6.37 -17.53 -4.02
CA GLY A 123 -5.78 -18.86 -3.85
C GLY A 123 -4.39 -18.83 -3.22
N ALA A 124 -3.55 -17.87 -3.63
CA ALA A 124 -2.23 -17.66 -3.01
C ALA A 124 -2.34 -17.25 -1.53
N ALA A 125 -3.29 -16.39 -1.18
CA ALA A 125 -3.56 -16.01 0.20
C ALA A 125 -4.08 -17.19 1.04
N TYR A 126 -5.01 -17.99 0.48
CA TYR A 126 -5.54 -19.19 1.13
C TYR A 126 -4.45 -20.24 1.37
N TYR A 127 -3.57 -20.47 0.38
CA TYR A 127 -2.45 -21.38 0.51
C TYR A 127 -1.51 -20.97 1.65
N LEU A 128 -1.14 -19.68 1.72
CA LEU A 128 -0.32 -19.15 2.80
C LEU A 128 -0.98 -19.28 4.18
N TYR A 129 -2.29 -19.01 4.25
CA TYR A 129 -3.05 -19.16 5.49
C TYR A 129 -3.05 -20.62 5.96
N ASN A 130 -3.29 -21.57 5.05
CA ASN A 130 -3.28 -22.98 5.36
C ASN A 130 -1.88 -23.48 5.78
N GLN A 131 -0.83 -23.01 5.10
CA GLN A 131 0.56 -23.32 5.46
C GLN A 131 0.92 -22.82 6.87
N ARG A 132 0.45 -21.63 7.24
CA ARG A 132 0.67 -21.06 8.58
C ARG A 132 -0.04 -21.89 9.66
N ASN A 133 -1.27 -22.35 9.39
CA ASN A 133 -2.01 -23.21 10.31
C ASN A 133 -1.37 -24.59 10.48
N SER A 134 -0.77 -25.16 9.43
CA SER A 134 -0.01 -26.41 9.53
C SER A 134 1.34 -26.27 10.25
N SER A 135 1.84 -25.03 10.43
CA SER A 135 3.16 -24.74 11.00
C SER A 135 3.10 -24.10 12.40
N ALA A 136 1.98 -24.22 13.12
CA ALA A 136 1.80 -23.65 14.46
C ALA A 136 2.72 -24.33 15.52
N LEU A 137 4.00 -23.94 15.54
CA LEU A 137 4.92 -24.03 16.68
C LEU A 137 5.12 -22.61 17.25
N PRO A 138 5.36 -22.48 18.57
CA PRO A 138 4.91 -21.34 19.36
C PRO A 138 5.60 -20.04 18.99
N GLN A 139 4.77 -19.02 18.76
CA GLN A 139 5.13 -17.63 18.63
C GLN A 139 5.88 -17.20 19.90
N LYS A 140 7.19 -16.97 19.78
CA LYS A 140 8.03 -16.52 20.90
C LYS A 140 7.50 -15.16 21.36
N SER A 141 6.84 -15.15 22.52
CA SER A 141 6.50 -13.96 23.29
C SER A 141 7.73 -13.08 23.44
N GLN A 142 7.77 -11.96 22.73
CA GLN A 142 8.71 -10.85 23.00
C GLN A 142 8.26 -10.00 24.20
N TRP A 143 7.27 -10.44 24.98
CA TRP A 143 6.88 -9.81 26.24
C TRP A 143 7.75 -10.24 27.43
N ALA A 144 9.05 -10.41 27.18
CA ALA A 144 10.06 -10.58 28.22
C ALA A 144 11.40 -10.06 27.69
N SER A 145 11.93 -9.03 28.36
CA SER A 145 13.27 -8.43 28.19
C SER A 145 13.35 -7.12 27.39
N LYS A 146 12.64 -6.09 27.88
CA LYS A 146 13.25 -4.76 28.04
C LYS A 146 12.84 -4.22 29.42
N ALA A 147 13.45 -4.80 30.45
CA ALA A 147 13.66 -4.16 31.74
C ALA A 147 15.10 -3.64 31.75
#